data_AF-A0A1E2WRS6-F1
#
_entry.id   AF-A0A1E2WRS6-F1
#
_cell.length_a   1.000
_cell.length_b   1.000
_cell.length_c   1.000
_cell.angle_alpha   90.00
_cell.angle_beta   90.00
_cell.angle_gamma   90.00
#
_symmetry.space_group_name_H-M   'P 1'
#
loop_
_entity.id
_entity.type
_entity.pdbx_description
1 polymer ?
#
loop_
_entity_poly.entity_id
_entity_poly.type
_entity_poly.pdbx_seq_one_letter_code
_entity_poly.pdbx_strand_id
1 'polypeptide(L)'
;MTCEHLNNLTVENLISKAAYPIFRCEECIKINSRWVHLRICQTCGKMLCCDSSEHQHARRHYEATNHAVVSSAELGEQWLWCFADEQGKNY
;
A
#
# COMPACT_ATOMS: atom_id res chain seq x y z
N MET A 1 10.95 -5.57 16.85
CA MET A 1 9.64 -5.23 17.49
C MET A 1 8.86 -4.45 16.45
N THR A 2 7.81 -5.03 15.89
CA THR A 2 6.92 -4.36 14.91
C THR A 2 6.15 -3.21 15.58
N CYS A 3 5.88 -2.14 14.84
CA CYS A 3 5.17 -0.98 15.38
C CYS A 3 3.69 -1.26 15.67
N GLU A 4 3.07 -0.41 16.50
CA GLU A 4 1.67 -0.56 16.92
C GLU A 4 0.70 -0.54 15.72
N HIS A 5 1.00 0.26 14.68
CA HIS A 5 0.25 0.30 13.43
C HIS A 5 0.17 -1.06 12.71
N LEU A 6 1.23 -1.86 12.79
CA LEU A 6 1.31 -3.19 12.18
C LEU A 6 0.81 -4.32 13.09
N ASN A 7 0.87 -4.11 14.40
CA ASN A 7 0.43 -5.11 15.39
C ASN A 7 -1.10 -5.27 15.40
N ASN A 8 -1.83 -4.19 15.10
CA ASN A 8 -3.29 -4.21 15.04
C ASN A 8 -3.85 -4.87 13.76
N LEU A 9 -3.00 -5.20 12.79
CA LEU A 9 -3.41 -5.87 11.55
C LEU A 9 -3.12 -7.38 11.59
N THR A 10 -4.14 -8.14 11.20
CA THR A 10 -4.17 -9.60 11.09
C THR A 10 -4.68 -10.01 9.70
N VAL A 11 -4.49 -11.29 9.33
CA VAL A 11 -4.96 -11.84 8.05
C VAL A 11 -6.48 -11.71 7.90
N GLU A 12 -7.22 -11.66 9.01
CA GLU A 12 -8.68 -11.58 9.03
C GLU A 12 -9.22 -10.16 8.82
N ASN A 13 -8.45 -9.13 9.18
CA ASN A 13 -8.90 -7.73 9.12
C ASN A 13 -8.21 -6.88 8.04
N LEU A 14 -7.24 -7.44 7.32
CA LEU A 14 -6.54 -6.73 6.25
C LEU A 14 -7.41 -6.59 4.99
N ILE A 15 -7.19 -5.51 4.26
CA ILE A 15 -7.77 -5.30 2.94
C ILE A 15 -6.96 -6.13 1.94
N SER A 16 -7.53 -7.27 1.54
CA SER A 16 -6.88 -8.23 0.67
C SER A 16 -6.86 -7.77 -0.79
N LYS A 17 -5.72 -7.98 -1.46
CA LYS A 17 -5.60 -7.77 -2.92
C LYS A 17 -6.58 -8.62 -3.74
N ALA A 18 -7.06 -9.74 -3.19
CA ALA A 18 -8.06 -10.59 -3.85
C ALA A 18 -9.42 -9.87 -4.05
N ALA A 19 -9.67 -8.78 -3.32
CA ALA A 19 -10.87 -7.97 -3.49
C ALA A 19 -10.84 -7.09 -4.76
N TYR A 20 -9.69 -7.00 -5.46
CA TYR A 20 -9.51 -6.10 -6.60
C TYR A 20 -9.52 -6.89 -7.91
N PRO A 21 -10.47 -6.62 -8.82
CA PRO A 21 -10.47 -7.25 -10.14
C PRO A 21 -9.41 -6.65 -11.08
N ILE A 22 -8.98 -5.42 -10.83
CA ILE A 22 -8.03 -4.69 -11.68
C ILE A 22 -6.96 -4.05 -10.80
N PHE A 23 -5.70 -4.28 -11.15
CA PHE A 23 -4.54 -3.79 -10.43
C PHE A 23 -4.02 -2.54 -11.13
N ARG A 24 -4.33 -1.36 -10.58
CA ARG A 24 -3.93 -0.08 -11.17
C ARG A 24 -3.77 1.02 -10.14
N CYS A 25 -2.87 1.96 -10.42
CA CYS A 25 -2.83 3.24 -9.73
C CYS A 25 -3.66 4.26 -10.52
N GLU A 26 -4.81 4.66 -9.97
CA GLU A 26 -5.71 5.60 -10.64
C GLU A 26 -5.06 6.97 -10.89
N GLU A 27 -4.20 7.41 -9.97
CA GLU A 27 -3.48 8.68 -10.10
C GLU A 27 -2.47 8.65 -11.25
N CYS A 28 -1.76 7.54 -11.46
CA CYS A 28 -0.89 7.37 -12.63
C CYS A 28 -1.68 7.38 -13.95
N ILE A 29 -2.89 6.77 -13.98
CA ILE A 29 -3.73 6.77 -15.18
C ILE A 29 -4.16 8.19 -15.55
N LYS A 30 -4.56 9.02 -14.57
CA LYS A 30 -4.98 10.40 -14.81
C LYS A 30 -3.92 11.26 -15.48
N ILE A 31 -2.65 10.98 -15.20
CA ILE A 31 -1.50 11.70 -15.76
C ILE A 31 -0.82 10.93 -16.90
N ASN A 32 -1.43 9.84 -17.38
CA ASN A 32 -0.92 8.98 -18.43
C ASN A 32 0.52 8.47 -18.18
N SER A 33 0.81 8.14 -16.92
CA SER A 33 2.10 7.61 -16.47
C SER A 33 2.00 6.12 -16.11
N ARG A 34 3.16 5.49 -15.93
CA ARG A 34 3.30 4.08 -15.55
C ARG A 34 3.71 3.96 -14.08
N TRP A 35 3.69 2.73 -13.57
CA TRP A 35 4.14 2.38 -12.23
C TRP A 35 4.99 1.11 -12.28
N VAL A 36 5.78 0.89 -11.22
CA VAL A 36 6.61 -0.30 -11.06
C VAL A 36 5.84 -1.37 -10.28
N HIS A 37 5.50 -1.08 -9.03
CA HIS A 37 4.70 -1.96 -8.17
C HIS A 37 3.56 -1.20 -7.51
N LEU A 38 2.56 -1.96 -7.07
CA LEU A 38 1.36 -1.42 -6.44
C LEU A 38 1.28 -1.75 -4.95
N ARG A 39 0.68 -0.83 -4.20
CA ARG A 39 0.47 -0.88 -2.76
C ARG A 39 -0.99 -0.61 -2.45
N ILE A 40 -1.56 -1.35 -1.51
CA ILE A 40 -2.95 -1.15 -1.06
C ILE A 40 -2.91 -0.53 0.33
N CYS A 41 -3.48 0.67 0.46
CA CYS A 41 -3.67 1.31 1.75
C CYS A 41 -4.60 0.47 2.63
N GLN A 42 -4.14 0.08 3.81
CA GLN A 42 -4.90 -0.77 4.73
C GLN A 42 -5.95 -0.01 5.55
N THR A 43 -5.97 1.32 5.43
CA THR A 43 -7.00 2.16 6.08
C THR A 43 -8.19 2.41 5.15
N CYS A 44 -7.96 2.66 3.86
CA CYS A 44 -9.02 3.07 2.93
C CYS A 44 -9.10 2.25 1.64
N GLY A 45 -8.23 1.26 1.44
CA GLY A 45 -8.26 0.38 0.28
C GLY A 45 -7.85 1.04 -1.05
N LYS A 46 -7.21 2.21 -1.05
CA LYS A 46 -6.70 2.78 -2.30
C LYS A 46 -5.49 1.99 -2.78
N MET A 47 -5.47 1.66 -4.08
CA MET A 47 -4.34 1.04 -4.75
C MET A 47 -3.47 2.09 -5.45
N LEU A 48 -2.21 2.20 -5.04
CA LEU A 48 -1.32 3.31 -5.38
C LEU A 48 0.06 2.78 -5.77
N CYS A 49 0.78 3.52 -6.60
CA CYS A 49 2.13 3.13 -6.98
C CYS A 49 3.13 3.36 -5.84
N CYS A 50 4.11 2.46 -5.73
CA CYS A 50 5.14 2.50 -4.70
C CYS A 50 6.14 3.65 -4.86
N ASP A 51 7.00 3.84 -3.86
CA ASP A 51 8.08 4.82 -3.81
C ASP A 51 9.15 4.65 -4.91
N SER A 52 9.29 3.44 -5.46
CA SER A 52 10.18 3.21 -6.62
C SER A 52 9.54 3.61 -7.96
N SER A 53 8.26 3.96 -7.98
CA SER A 53 7.60 4.54 -9.16
C SER A 53 7.82 6.05 -9.18
N GLU A 54 7.96 6.63 -10.38
CA GLU A 54 8.30 8.04 -10.57
C GLU A 54 7.48 9.02 -9.70
N HIS A 55 6.18 8.76 -9.53
CA HIS A 55 5.26 9.66 -8.84
C HIS A 55 4.95 9.31 -7.38
N GLN A 56 5.38 8.14 -6.89
CA GLN A 56 5.33 7.79 -5.46
C GLN A 56 3.95 8.00 -4.80
N HIS A 57 2.87 7.62 -5.48
CA HIS A 57 1.51 7.95 -5.04
C HIS A 57 1.15 7.36 -3.67
N ALA A 58 1.71 6.20 -3.30
CA ALA A 58 1.49 5.62 -1.98
C ALA A 58 2.03 6.53 -0.86
N ARG A 59 3.24 7.08 -1.02
CA ARG A 59 3.85 8.01 -0.06
C ARG A 59 3.10 9.32 0.01
N ARG A 60 2.79 9.93 -1.14
CA ARG A 60 2.00 11.17 -1.19
C ARG A 60 0.62 11.01 -0.54
N HIS A 61 -0.01 9.85 -0.75
CA HIS A 61 -1.27 9.52 -0.11
C HIS A 61 -1.12 9.44 1.42
N TYR A 62 -0.06 8.80 1.92
CA TYR A 62 0.26 8.82 3.34
C TYR A 62 0.44 10.25 3.87
N GLU A 63 1.25 11.08 3.21
CA GLU A 63 1.50 12.47 3.63
C GLU A 63 0.21 13.32 3.65
N ALA A 64 -0.73 13.07 2.74
CA ALA A 64 -1.99 13.81 2.64
C ALA A 64 -3.09 13.31 3.61
N THR A 65 -3.10 12.03 3.97
CA THR A 65 -4.21 11.40 4.71
C THR A 65 -3.81 10.82 6.05
N ASN A 66 -2.51 10.75 6.33
CA ASN A 66 -1.92 10.08 7.48
C ASN A 66 -2.23 8.58 7.57
N HIS A 67 -2.59 7.94 6.45
CA HIS A 67 -2.79 6.49 6.39
C HIS A 67 -1.44 5.76 6.35
N ALA A 68 -0.92 5.39 7.52
CA ALA A 68 0.46 4.94 7.66
C ALA A 68 0.75 3.56 7.05
N VAL A 69 -0.24 2.68 6.94
CA VAL A 69 0.01 1.27 6.58
C VAL A 69 -0.46 0.93 5.18
N VAL A 70 0.41 0.25 4.44
CA VAL A 70 0.13 -0.34 3.12
C VAL A 70 0.52 -1.82 3.08
N SER A 71 -0.12 -2.58 2.20
CA SER A 71 0.27 -3.95 1.84
C SER A 71 0.74 -4.03 0.39
N SER A 72 1.50 -5.08 0.05
CA SER A 72 1.85 -5.33 -1.34
C SER A 72 0.67 -5.91 -2.13
N ALA A 73 0.45 -5.32 -3.31
CA ALA A 73 -0.49 -5.85 -4.29
C ALA A 73 0.14 -6.90 -5.23
N GLU A 74 1.46 -7.12 -5.17
CA GLU A 74 2.13 -8.05 -6.09
C GLU A 74 1.75 -9.50 -5.80
N LEU A 75 1.67 -10.32 -6.85
CA LEU A 75 1.41 -11.75 -6.72
C LEU A 75 2.59 -12.45 -6.03
N GLY A 76 2.30 -13.29 -5.04
CA GLY A 76 3.32 -14.00 -4.25
C GLY A 76 3.89 -13.20 -3.06
N GLU A 77 3.64 -11.89 -2.98
CA GLU A 77 4.10 -11.08 -1.85
C GLU A 77 3.03 -10.98 -0.74
N GLN A 78 3.44 -11.19 0.52
CA GLN A 78 2.56 -11.05 1.69
C GLN A 78 3.28 -10.28 2.79
N TRP A 79 3.32 -8.97 2.63
CA TRP A 79 3.95 -8.07 3.58
C TRP A 79 3.21 -6.75 3.69
N LEU A 80 3.35 -6.14 4.86
CA LEU A 80 2.86 -4.82 5.24
C LEU A 80 4.06 -3.90 5.47
N TRP A 81 3.85 -2.62 5.19
CA TRP A 81 4.82 -1.55 5.46
C TRP A 81 4.12 -0.40 6.15
N CYS A 82 4.74 0.11 7.22
CA CYS A 82 4.34 1.33 7.91
C CYS A 82 5.27 2.47 7.49
N PHE A 83 4.72 3.51 6.87
CA PHE A 83 5.48 4.71 6.51
C PHE A 83 5.89 5.55 7.73
N ALA A 84 5.06 5.56 8.78
CA ALA A 84 5.32 6.39 9.97
C ALA A 84 6.51 5.87 10.80
N ASP A 85 6.66 4.56 10.88
CA ASP A 85 7.73 3.91 11.67
C ASP A 85 8.86 3.36 10.78
N GLU A 86 8.70 3.40 9.46
CA GLU A 86 9.62 2.78 8.48
C GLU A 86 9.90 1.30 8.76
N GLN A 87 8.85 0.55 9.10
CA GLN A 87 8.94 -0.87 9.45
C GLN A 87 8.09 -1.76 8.54
N GLY A 88 8.57 -2.99 8.33
CA GLY A 88 7.87 -4.03 7.59
C GLY A 88 7.45 -5.24 8.45
N LYS A 89 6.35 -5.89 8.08
CA LYS A 89 5.86 -7.13 8.71
C LYS A 89 5.30 -8.07 7.64
N ASN A 90 5.73 -9.33 7.65
CA ASN A 90 5.11 -10.38 6.82
C ASN A 90 3.83 -10.91 7.47
N TYR A 91 2.91 -11.43 6.67
CA TYR A 91 1.66 -12.03 7.14
C TYR A 91 1.24 -13.23 6.30
#